data_AF-A0A1R1XTK0-F1
#
_entry.id   AF-A0A1R1XTK0-F1
#
_cell.length_a   1.000
_cell.length_b   1.000
_cell.length_c   1.000
_cell.angle_alpha   90.00
_cell.angle_beta   90.00
_cell.angle_gamma   90.00
#
_symmetry.space_group_name_H-M   'P 1'
#
loop_
_entity.id
_entity.type
_entity.pdbx_description
1 polymer ?
#
loop_
_entity_poly.entity_id
_entity_poly.type
_entity_poly.pdbx_seq_one_letter_code
_entity_poly.pdbx_strand_id
1 'polypeptide(L)'
;MKSIAKQLIFNDSIKLWNFIKSYTRKSFQNIADGPVYDKNKILISDKTNKIKIWANHFGGLALDTTGNSRSSDKWENLISSDSDYYPECDSTIIWSDITDALADTPNNKAPGADGVPSEVWNLVMAEPIPTSPLAKLIQKIINIMYDTGDIPKSLETSVVVPVPKK
;
A
#
# COMPACT_ATOMS: atom_id res chain seq x y z
N MET A 1 -0.72 29.29 12.88
CA MET A 1 -1.41 28.50 13.93
C MET A 1 -2.89 28.20 13.63
N LYS A 2 -3.75 29.17 13.25
CA LYS A 2 -5.20 28.90 12.99
C LYS A 2 -5.50 27.85 11.89
N SER A 3 -4.60 27.63 10.93
CA SER A 3 -4.76 26.62 9.87
C SER A 3 -4.60 25.18 10.38
N ILE A 4 -3.65 24.95 11.29
CA ILE A 4 -3.32 23.62 11.84
C ILE A 4 -4.45 23.14 12.74
N ALA A 5 -4.98 24.02 13.59
CA ALA A 5 -6.13 23.69 14.45
C ALA A 5 -7.35 23.27 13.62
N LYS A 6 -7.62 23.94 12.49
CA LYS A 6 -8.69 23.53 11.56
C LYS A 6 -8.39 22.17 10.92
N GLN A 7 -7.17 21.91 10.47
CA GLN A 7 -6.79 20.62 9.87
C GLN A 7 -6.93 19.44 10.85
N LEU A 8 -6.59 19.65 12.13
CA LEU A 8 -6.83 18.70 13.21
C LEU A 8 -8.34 18.49 13.48
N ILE A 9 -9.12 19.57 13.52
CA ILE A 9 -10.57 19.51 13.77
C ILE A 9 -11.32 18.80 12.63
N PHE A 10 -10.88 18.98 11.38
CA PHE A 10 -11.51 18.33 10.21
C PHE A 10 -10.96 16.95 9.88
N ASN A 11 -10.05 16.40 10.71
CA ASN A 11 -9.42 15.09 10.53
C ASN A 11 -8.81 14.87 9.13
N ASP A 12 -8.27 15.93 8.52
CA ASP A 12 -7.60 15.84 7.22
C ASP A 12 -6.15 15.41 7.43
N SER A 13 -5.97 14.12 7.71
CA SER A 13 -4.69 13.49 8.05
C SER A 13 -3.64 13.71 6.96
N ILE A 14 -4.05 13.72 5.69
CA ILE A 14 -3.19 13.97 4.53
C ILE A 14 -2.63 15.40 4.57
N LYS A 15 -3.47 16.43 4.80
CA LYS A 15 -2.99 17.82 4.89
C LYS A 15 -2.11 18.05 6.12
N LEU A 16 -2.48 17.48 7.26
CA LEU A 16 -1.70 17.59 8.49
C LEU A 16 -0.31 16.96 8.32
N TRP A 17 -0.25 15.79 7.70
CA TRP A 17 1.00 15.10 7.42
C TRP A 17 1.87 15.84 6.39
N ASN A 18 1.27 16.38 5.33
CA ASN A 18 1.98 17.22 4.36
C ASN A 18 2.55 18.50 4.99
N PHE A 19 1.84 19.08 5.97
CA PHE A 19 2.33 20.20 6.77
C PHE A 19 3.53 19.78 7.62
N ILE A 20 3.46 18.69 8.38
CA ILE A 20 4.60 18.20 9.18
C ILE A 20 5.81 17.90 8.27
N LYS A 21 5.58 17.28 7.10
CA LYS A 21 6.60 17.01 6.08
C LYS A 21 7.29 18.28 5.57
N SER A 22 6.58 19.41 5.42
CA SER A 22 7.18 20.63 4.88
C SER A 22 8.17 21.30 5.86
N TYR A 23 7.96 21.14 7.16
CA TYR A 23 8.84 21.69 8.20
C TYR A 23 10.03 20.78 8.53
N THR A 24 9.98 19.50 8.12
CA THR A 24 10.97 18.47 8.51
C THR A 24 11.95 18.08 7.38
N ARG A 25 11.77 18.56 6.15
CA ARG A 25 12.61 18.14 5.01
C ARG A 25 13.92 18.94 4.86
N LYS A 26 15.05 18.23 5.03
CA LYS A 26 16.23 18.38 4.16
C LYS A 26 15.77 18.24 2.70
N SER A 27 16.23 19.13 1.82
CA SER A 27 15.85 19.18 0.39
C SER A 27 15.86 17.79 -0.25
N PHE A 28 14.77 17.41 -0.89
CA PHE A 28 14.73 16.19 -1.68
C PHE A 28 15.70 16.38 -2.83
N GLN A 29 16.80 15.63 -2.85
CA GLN A 29 17.54 15.46 -4.07
C GLN A 29 16.55 14.88 -5.07
N ASN A 30 16.27 15.63 -6.14
CA ASN A 30 15.45 15.14 -7.25
C ASN A 30 16.03 13.77 -7.63
N ILE A 31 15.27 12.71 -7.37
CA ILE A 31 15.54 11.41 -7.99
C ILE A 31 15.58 11.73 -9.47
N ALA A 32 16.75 11.55 -10.09
CA ALA A 32 16.94 11.80 -11.50
C ALA A 32 16.08 10.78 -12.26
N ASP A 33 14.83 11.15 -12.49
CA ASP A 33 13.91 10.48 -13.41
C ASP A 33 14.49 10.74 -14.80
N GLY A 34 15.42 9.88 -15.21
CA GLY A 34 16.16 9.98 -16.45
C GLY A 34 15.23 10.01 -17.68
N PRO A 35 15.81 10.20 -18.88
CA PRO A 35 15.02 10.10 -20.09
C PRO A 35 14.59 8.64 -20.32
N VAL A 36 13.43 8.45 -20.96
CA VAL A 36 12.88 7.12 -21.29
C VAL A 36 12.71 6.98 -22.80
N TYR A 37 12.75 5.76 -23.32
CA TYR A 37 12.42 5.50 -24.71
C TYR A 37 10.92 5.28 -24.89
N ASP A 38 10.35 5.86 -25.94
CA ASP A 38 9.02 5.48 -26.41
C ASP A 38 9.05 4.16 -27.21
N LYS A 39 7.89 3.71 -27.69
CA LYS A 39 7.75 2.50 -28.50
C LYS A 39 8.56 2.52 -29.81
N ASN A 40 8.90 3.71 -30.30
CA ASN A 40 9.67 3.93 -31.53
C ASN A 40 11.17 4.14 -31.25
N LYS A 41 11.62 3.90 -30.01
CA LYS A 41 13.00 4.17 -29.56
C LYS A 41 13.41 5.64 -29.65
N ILE A 42 12.45 6.56 -29.58
CA ILE A 42 12.70 8.00 -29.45
C ILE A 42 12.89 8.32 -27.97
N LEU A 43 13.93 9.09 -27.67
CA LEU A 43 14.27 9.50 -26.31
C LEU A 43 13.36 10.64 -25.85
N ILE A 44 12.63 10.43 -24.76
CA ILE A 44 11.67 11.37 -24.17
C ILE A 44 12.17 11.81 -22.80
N SER A 45 12.32 13.12 -22.62
CA SER A 45 12.76 13.74 -21.36
C SER A 45 11.66 14.52 -20.64
N ASP A 46 10.58 14.90 -21.34
CA ASP A 46 9.51 15.69 -20.74
C ASP A 46 8.63 14.86 -19.79
N LYS A 47 8.28 15.45 -18.63
CA LYS A 47 7.60 14.75 -17.55
C LYS A 47 6.22 14.20 -17.96
N THR A 48 5.45 14.97 -18.73
CA THR A 48 4.07 14.62 -19.09
C THR A 48 4.02 13.42 -20.01
N ASN A 49 4.87 13.36 -21.02
CA ASN A 49 4.94 12.22 -21.93
C ASN A 49 5.60 11.01 -21.26
N LYS A 50 6.57 11.21 -20.36
CA LYS A 50 7.09 10.11 -19.53
C LYS A 50 5.99 9.43 -18.71
N ILE A 51 5.12 10.20 -18.06
CA ILE A 51 3.98 9.64 -17.31
C ILE A 51 3.07 8.82 -18.24
N LYS A 52 2.78 9.31 -19.46
CA LYS A 52 1.98 8.56 -20.44
C LYS A 52 2.66 7.27 -20.88
N ILE A 53 3.97 7.30 -21.12
CA ILE A 53 4.74 6.10 -21.50
C ILE A 53 4.68 5.05 -20.39
N TRP A 54 4.92 5.46 -19.14
CA TRP A 54 4.84 4.54 -18.00
C TRP A 54 3.41 4.02 -17.76
N ALA A 55 2.40 4.89 -17.84
CA ALA A 55 1.00 4.49 -17.70
C ALA A 55 0.60 3.46 -18.76
N ASN A 56 1.00 3.67 -20.03
CA ASN A 56 0.75 2.71 -21.09
C ASN A 56 1.51 1.39 -20.87
N HIS A 57 2.76 1.46 -20.43
CA HIS A 57 3.57 0.27 -20.17
C HIS A 57 2.97 -0.60 -19.06
N PHE A 58 2.73 -0.02 -17.88
CA PHE A 58 2.15 -0.76 -16.76
C PHE A 58 0.69 -1.15 -16.99
N GLY A 59 -0.08 -0.29 -17.67
CA GLY A 59 -1.43 -0.64 -18.12
C GLY A 59 -1.41 -1.87 -19.02
N GLY A 60 -0.48 -1.93 -19.98
CA GLY A 60 -0.28 -3.10 -20.83
C GLY A 60 0.10 -4.37 -20.06
N LEU A 61 0.96 -4.26 -19.03
CA LEU A 61 1.33 -5.39 -18.16
C LEU A 61 0.16 -5.89 -17.30
N ALA A 62 -0.76 -5.00 -16.91
CA ALA A 62 -1.92 -5.34 -16.09
C ALA A 62 -3.10 -5.87 -16.90
N LEU A 63 -3.07 -5.81 -18.24
CA LEU A 63 -4.13 -6.35 -19.08
C LEU A 63 -4.11 -7.88 -19.04
N ASP A 64 -5.26 -8.47 -18.69
CA ASP A 64 -5.51 -9.88 -18.91
C ASP A 64 -5.92 -10.12 -20.36
N THR A 65 -4.94 -10.13 -21.26
CA THR A 65 -5.14 -10.38 -22.69
C THR A 65 -5.72 -11.76 -22.99
N THR A 66 -5.59 -12.69 -22.04
CA THR A 66 -5.98 -14.08 -22.19
C THR A 66 -7.33 -14.41 -21.57
N GLY A 67 -7.91 -13.52 -20.77
CA GLY A 67 -9.11 -13.76 -19.97
C GLY A 67 -8.92 -14.79 -18.85
N ASN A 68 -7.68 -15.20 -18.59
CA ASN A 68 -7.35 -16.30 -17.70
C ASN A 68 -7.36 -15.90 -16.23
N SER A 69 -7.08 -14.64 -15.93
CA SER A 69 -6.96 -14.16 -14.54
C SER A 69 -8.26 -14.35 -13.76
N ARG A 70 -9.40 -14.42 -14.46
CA ARG A 70 -10.75 -14.59 -13.89
C ARG A 70 -11.46 -15.88 -14.33
N SER A 71 -10.78 -16.80 -15.02
CA SER A 71 -11.39 -18.05 -15.47
C SER A 71 -11.36 -19.09 -14.34
N SER A 72 -12.53 -19.36 -13.73
CA SER A 72 -12.68 -20.43 -12.74
C SER A 72 -12.19 -21.77 -13.28
N ASP A 73 -12.64 -22.15 -14.47
CA ASP A 73 -12.31 -23.43 -15.11
C ASP A 73 -10.80 -23.62 -15.26
N LYS A 74 -10.07 -22.56 -15.61
CA LYS A 74 -8.63 -22.64 -15.74
C LYS A 74 -7.96 -22.87 -14.38
N TRP A 75 -8.38 -22.14 -13.35
CA TRP A 75 -7.81 -22.28 -12.01
C TRP A 75 -8.19 -23.61 -11.37
N GLU A 76 -9.43 -24.07 -11.52
CA GLU A 76 -9.88 -25.39 -11.05
C GLU A 76 -9.08 -26.54 -11.63
N ASN A 77 -8.70 -26.47 -12.92
CA ASN A 77 -7.85 -27.49 -13.54
C ASN A 77 -6.38 -27.46 -13.06
N LEU A 78 -5.92 -26.33 -12.49
CA LEU A 78 -4.55 -26.16 -11.99
C LEU A 78 -4.44 -26.42 -10.48
N ILE A 79 -5.52 -26.19 -9.73
CA ILE A 79 -5.59 -26.44 -8.30
C ILE A 79 -5.84 -27.94 -8.11
N SER A 80 -4.90 -28.64 -7.47
CA SER A 80 -5.07 -30.04 -7.11
C SER A 80 -6.29 -30.19 -6.20
N SER A 81 -7.11 -31.22 -6.41
CA SER A 81 -8.27 -31.52 -5.57
C SER A 81 -7.89 -31.87 -4.12
N ASP A 82 -6.62 -32.20 -3.87
CA ASP A 82 -6.06 -32.43 -2.54
C ASP A 82 -5.67 -31.10 -1.88
N SER A 83 -6.61 -30.16 -1.78
CA SER A 83 -6.40 -28.95 -0.98
C SER A 83 -6.58 -29.30 0.49
N ASP A 84 -5.49 -29.26 1.26
CA ASP A 84 -5.57 -29.32 2.72
C ASP A 84 -6.47 -28.18 3.23
N TYR A 85 -7.46 -28.53 4.03
CA TYR A 85 -8.25 -27.54 4.75
C TYR A 85 -7.42 -26.98 5.90
N TYR A 86 -7.38 -25.65 6.01
CA TYR A 86 -6.63 -24.93 7.05
C TYR A 86 -7.60 -24.43 8.13
N PRO A 87 -7.94 -25.24 9.15
CA PRO A 87 -8.88 -24.84 10.21
C PRO A 87 -8.38 -23.63 11.02
N GLU A 88 -7.08 -23.32 10.98
CA GLU A 88 -6.54 -22.09 11.55
C GLU A 88 -7.15 -20.82 10.93
N CYS A 89 -7.61 -20.88 9.67
CA CYS A 89 -8.28 -19.76 9.00
C CYS A 89 -9.70 -19.51 9.51
N ASP A 90 -10.29 -20.44 10.27
CA ASP A 90 -11.58 -20.20 10.93
C ASP A 90 -11.41 -19.53 12.29
N SER A 91 -10.18 -19.44 12.79
CA SER A 91 -9.90 -18.84 14.09
C SER A 91 -9.98 -17.32 14.00
N THR A 92 -10.50 -16.69 15.05
CA THR A 92 -10.50 -15.23 15.16
C THR A 92 -9.06 -14.72 15.29
N ILE A 93 -8.73 -13.66 14.53
CA ILE A 93 -7.44 -12.98 14.65
C ILE A 93 -7.29 -12.42 16.07
N ILE A 94 -6.19 -12.79 16.73
CA ILE A 94 -5.83 -12.26 18.04
C ILE A 94 -4.81 -11.13 17.93
N TRP A 95 -4.69 -10.34 19.01
CA TRP A 95 -3.80 -9.17 19.00
C TRP A 95 -2.33 -9.52 18.74
N SER A 96 -1.87 -10.68 19.21
CA SER A 96 -0.50 -11.15 18.95
C SER A 96 -0.24 -11.35 17.46
N ASP A 97 -1.19 -11.93 16.72
CA ASP A 97 -1.05 -12.14 15.27
C ASP A 97 -0.85 -10.80 14.54
N ILE A 98 -1.58 -9.78 14.98
CA ILE A 98 -1.48 -8.42 14.45
C ILE A 98 -0.11 -7.82 14.78
N THR A 99 0.34 -7.90 16.03
CA THR A 99 1.63 -7.31 16.43
C THR A 99 2.81 -8.02 15.80
N ASP A 100 2.73 -9.34 15.60
CA ASP A 100 3.77 -10.13 14.94
C ASP A 100 3.86 -9.75 13.46
N ALA A 101 2.72 -9.64 12.77
CA ALA A 101 2.68 -9.17 11.39
C ALA A 101 3.20 -7.73 11.23
N LEU A 102 2.89 -6.85 12.20
CA LEU A 102 3.45 -5.49 12.21
C LEU A 102 4.97 -5.51 12.42
N ALA A 103 5.49 -6.37 13.29
CA ALA A 103 6.92 -6.49 13.56
C ALA A 103 7.73 -6.97 12.35
N ASP A 104 7.12 -7.80 11.50
CA ASP A 104 7.71 -8.26 10.24
C ASP A 104 7.73 -7.17 9.15
N THR A 105 7.08 -6.03 9.37
CA THR A 105 7.06 -4.94 8.40
C THR A 105 8.44 -4.27 8.30
N PRO A 106 9.08 -4.23 7.11
CA PRO A 106 10.43 -3.69 7.01
C PRO A 106 10.48 -2.17 7.29
N ASN A 107 11.50 -1.76 8.04
CA ASN A 107 11.77 -0.35 8.33
C ASN A 107 12.33 0.40 7.10
N ASN A 108 12.16 1.72 7.07
CA ASN A 108 12.66 2.62 6.02
C ASN A 108 12.15 2.30 4.62
N LYS A 109 10.98 1.66 4.49
CA LYS A 109 10.31 1.47 3.21
C LYS A 109 9.55 2.71 2.81
N ALA A 110 9.36 2.88 1.50
CA ALA A 110 8.57 3.98 0.98
C ALA A 110 7.12 3.83 1.49
N PRO A 111 6.51 4.90 2.03
CA PRO A 111 5.13 4.85 2.45
C PRO A 111 4.19 4.66 1.25
N GLY A 112 2.99 4.14 1.52
CA GLY A 112 1.94 4.00 0.52
C GLY A 112 1.35 5.33 0.07
N ALA A 113 0.19 5.26 -0.61
CA ALA A 113 -0.53 6.44 -1.09
C ALA A 113 -0.99 7.37 0.05
N ASP A 114 -1.21 6.81 1.24
CA ASP A 114 -1.53 7.53 2.48
C ASP A 114 -0.34 8.36 3.02
N GLY A 115 0.87 8.05 2.57
CA GLY A 115 2.10 8.67 3.02
C GLY A 115 2.56 8.25 4.42
N VAL A 116 1.90 7.28 5.07
CA VAL A 116 2.21 6.84 6.44
C VAL A 116 3.39 5.86 6.41
N PRO A 117 4.49 6.14 7.12
CA PRO A 117 5.65 5.25 7.14
C PRO A 117 5.41 4.06 8.10
N SER A 118 6.07 2.93 7.87
CA SER A 118 5.85 1.69 8.63
C SER A 118 6.12 1.85 10.13
N GLU A 119 7.03 2.75 10.48
CA GLU A 119 7.41 3.05 11.86
C GLU A 119 6.24 3.60 12.70
N VAL A 120 5.20 4.16 12.07
CA VAL A 120 3.99 4.61 12.80
C VAL A 120 3.18 3.44 13.32
N TRP A 121 3.06 2.37 12.53
CA TRP A 121 2.35 1.17 12.93
C TRP A 121 3.13 0.42 14.02
N ASN A 122 4.45 0.50 13.98
CA ASN A 122 5.33 -0.12 14.96
C ASN A 122 5.16 0.45 16.40
N LEU A 123 4.54 1.63 16.55
CA LEU A 123 4.31 2.25 17.85
C LEU A 123 3.42 1.43 18.80
N VAL A 124 2.54 0.58 18.25
CA VAL A 124 1.60 -0.21 19.07
C VAL A 124 2.11 -1.61 19.42
N MET A 125 3.24 -2.05 18.85
CA MET A 125 3.74 -3.42 19.02
C MET A 125 4.20 -3.74 20.43
N ALA A 126 4.58 -2.72 21.21
CA ALA A 126 4.96 -2.91 22.61
C ALA A 126 3.75 -3.11 23.54
N GLU A 127 2.52 -2.92 23.04
CA GLU A 127 1.31 -3.11 23.83
C GLU A 127 0.94 -4.60 23.91
N PRO A 128 0.90 -5.23 25.10
CA PRO A 128 0.52 -6.63 25.23
C PRO A 128 -0.98 -6.87 24.93
N ILE A 129 -1.78 -5.82 25.01
CA ILE A 129 -3.20 -5.77 24.66
C ILE A 129 -3.50 -4.41 24.02
N PRO A 130 -4.47 -4.29 23.10
CA PRO A 130 -4.72 -3.05 22.37
C PRO A 130 -5.41 -2.03 23.27
N THR A 131 -4.63 -1.20 23.95
CA THR A 131 -5.13 -0.21 24.91
C THR A 131 -5.27 1.17 24.30
N SER A 132 -4.29 1.57 23.49
CA SER A 132 -4.26 2.88 22.87
C SER A 132 -5.37 3.04 21.82
N PRO A 133 -5.80 4.27 21.52
CA PRO A 133 -6.77 4.52 20.45
C PRO A 133 -6.31 3.97 19.09
N LEU A 134 -5.01 4.02 18.80
CA LEU A 134 -4.45 3.50 17.56
C LEU A 134 -4.51 1.96 17.53
N ALA A 135 -4.09 1.29 18.60
CA ALA A 135 -4.12 -0.17 18.69
C ALA A 135 -5.55 -0.73 18.56
N LYS A 136 -6.50 -0.10 19.27
CA LYS A 136 -7.93 -0.44 19.17
C LYS A 136 -8.50 -0.25 17.77
N LEU A 137 -8.09 0.82 17.10
CA LEU A 137 -8.52 1.10 15.73
C LEU A 137 -7.98 0.07 14.74
N ILE A 138 -6.69 -0.26 14.83
CA ILE A 138 -6.03 -1.26 13.98
C ILE A 138 -6.71 -2.62 14.16
N GLN A 139 -6.87 -3.08 15.40
CA GLN A 139 -7.54 -4.36 15.68
C GLN A 139 -8.96 -4.40 15.11
N LYS A 140 -9.73 -3.32 15.31
CA LYS A 140 -11.10 -3.25 14.79
C LYS A 140 -11.16 -3.33 13.26
N ILE A 141 -10.26 -2.64 12.56
CA ILE A 141 -10.23 -2.67 11.09
C ILE A 141 -9.88 -4.06 10.59
N ILE A 142 -8.84 -4.68 11.15
CA ILE A 142 -8.39 -6.02 10.75
C ILE A 142 -9.48 -7.06 10.98
N ASN A 143 -10.12 -7.06 12.14
CA ASN A 143 -11.20 -8.00 12.43
C ASN A 143 -12.39 -7.82 11.48
N ILE A 144 -12.79 -6.58 11.17
CA ILE A 144 -13.86 -6.34 10.19
C ILE A 144 -13.47 -6.95 8.84
N MET A 145 -12.26 -6.70 8.34
CA MET A 145 -11.81 -7.23 7.05
C MET A 145 -11.76 -8.76 7.03
N TYR A 146 -11.34 -9.37 8.13
CA TYR A 146 -11.24 -10.82 8.26
C TYR A 146 -12.61 -11.48 8.37
N ASP A 147 -13.46 -10.98 9.26
CA ASP A 147 -14.78 -11.55 9.54
C ASP A 147 -15.74 -11.43 8.36
N THR A 148 -15.65 -10.34 7.57
CA THR A 148 -16.53 -10.15 6.40
C THR A 148 -15.91 -10.61 5.09
N GLY A 149 -14.58 -10.81 5.05
CA GLY A 149 -13.84 -11.04 3.80
C GLY A 149 -13.80 -9.80 2.88
N ASP A 150 -14.25 -8.64 3.34
CA ASP A 150 -14.31 -7.42 2.53
C ASP A 150 -13.08 -6.54 2.75
N ILE A 151 -12.33 -6.30 1.67
CA ILE A 151 -11.20 -5.37 1.67
C ILE A 151 -11.69 -3.99 1.19
N PRO A 152 -11.45 -2.91 1.96
CA PRO A 152 -11.78 -1.56 1.51
C PRO A 152 -11.09 -1.20 0.19
N LYS A 153 -11.83 -0.63 -0.75
CA LYS A 153 -11.29 -0.15 -2.05
C LYS A 153 -10.06 0.76 -1.92
N SER A 154 -9.96 1.53 -0.84
CA SER A 154 -8.78 2.36 -0.57
C SER A 154 -7.50 1.54 -0.39
N LEU A 155 -7.60 0.30 0.10
CA LEU A 155 -6.49 -0.64 0.27
C LEU A 155 -6.25 -1.50 -0.97
N GLU A 156 -7.17 -1.52 -1.94
CA GLU A 156 -7.01 -2.25 -3.23
C GLU A 156 -6.10 -1.50 -4.22
N THR A 157 -5.73 -0.26 -3.92
CA THR A 157 -4.94 0.59 -4.83
C THR A 157 -3.50 0.74 -4.36
N SER A 158 -2.56 0.76 -5.32
CA SER A 158 -1.14 0.97 -5.06
C SER A 158 -0.54 2.00 -6.02
N VAL A 159 0.51 2.70 -5.55
CA VAL A 159 1.28 3.63 -6.38
C VAL A 159 2.38 2.87 -7.09
N VAL A 160 2.34 2.87 -8.42
CA VAL A 160 3.40 2.26 -9.23
C VAL A 160 4.51 3.29 -9.46
N VAL A 161 5.72 2.98 -9.01
CA VAL A 161 6.91 3.81 -9.19
C VAL A 161 7.90 3.07 -10.09
N PRO A 162 8.23 3.60 -11.29
CA PRO A 162 9.26 3.02 -12.13
C PRO A 162 10.64 3.23 -11.49
N VAL A 163 11.37 2.13 -11.27
CA VAL A 163 12.74 2.14 -10.77
C VAL A 163 13.66 1.56 -11.85
N PRO A 164 14.50 2.40 -12.51
CA PRO A 164 15.47 1.92 -13.48
C PRO A 164 16.43 0.92 -12.83
N LYS A 165 16.62 -0.24 -13.46
CA LYS A 165 17.66 -1.18 -13.06
C LYS A 165 19.02 -0.66 -13.52
N LYS A 166 20.06 -0.99 -12.76
CA LYS A 166 21.46 -0.78 -13.17
C LYS A 166 21.82 -1.69 -14.34
#